data_AF-A0A2N2ZAV3-F1
#
_entry.id   AF-A0A2N2ZAV3-F1
#
_cell.length_a   1.000
_cell.length_b   1.000
_cell.length_c   1.000
_cell.angle_alpha   90.00
_cell.angle_beta   90.00
_cell.angle_gamma   90.00
#
_symmetry.space_group_name_H-M   'P 1'
#
loop_
_entity.id
_entity.type
_entity.pdbx_description
1 polymer ?
#
loop_
_entity_poly.entity_id
_entity_poly.type
_entity_poly.pdbx_seq_one_letter_code
_entity_poly.pdbx_strand_id
1 'polypeptide(L)'
;LLSSTTPVQEMLKAGKRLGLPSVMALSLGMMIRYLFLFAGMYAQIHYALVGRNFNPFNKSLPYTYRLKTLGYAMGVLFLRAYEQGERTFTAMLCRGYGNHILDHMQKKPLTRIDQIVLCILGVIMPAMTAAIFFLQG
;
A
#
# COMPACT_ATOMS: atom_id res chain seq x y z
N LEU A 1 11.21 12.64 0.99
CA LEU A 1 10.84 13.23 -0.32
C LEU A 1 10.04 12.24 -1.19
N LEU A 2 10.51 11.01 -1.45
CA LEU A 2 9.80 10.01 -2.29
C LEU A 2 8.35 9.69 -1.84
N SER A 3 8.12 9.50 -0.53
CA SER A 3 6.78 9.22 0.03
C SER A 3 5.78 10.38 -0.13
N SER A 4 6.27 11.59 -0.44
CA SER A 4 5.45 12.80 -0.64
C SER A 4 5.22 13.08 -2.12
N THR A 5 6.16 12.70 -3.00
CA THR A 5 6.10 13.00 -4.43
C THR A 5 5.60 11.83 -5.30
N THR A 6 5.59 10.60 -4.79
CA THR A 6 5.23 9.41 -5.59
C THR A 6 4.07 8.66 -4.93
N PRO A 7 2.91 8.50 -5.60
CA PRO A 7 1.84 7.67 -5.07
C PRO A 7 2.28 6.21 -5.01
N VAL A 8 1.98 5.53 -3.90
CA VAL A 8 2.37 4.12 -3.61
C VAL A 8 1.95 3.16 -4.74
N GLN A 9 0.90 3.52 -5.46
CA GLN A 9 0.39 2.80 -6.63
C GLN A 9 1.37 2.81 -7.81
N GLU A 10 2.09 3.91 -8.04
CA GLU A 10 3.12 4.00 -9.10
C GLU A 10 4.36 3.19 -8.72
N MET A 11 4.72 3.13 -7.43
CA MET A 11 5.80 2.25 -6.94
C MET A 11 5.45 0.76 -7.15
N LEU A 12 4.19 0.37 -6.89
CA LEU A 12 3.73 -0.99 -7.15
C LEU A 12 3.80 -1.36 -8.65
N LYS A 13 3.44 -0.41 -9.54
CA LYS A 13 3.59 -0.60 -10.99
C LYS A 13 5.06 -0.78 -11.39
N ALA A 14 5.97 0.00 -10.82
CA ALA A 14 7.41 -0.16 -11.03
C ALA A 14 7.93 -1.51 -10.52
N GLY A 15 7.47 -1.96 -9.35
CA GLY A 15 7.78 -3.29 -8.81
C GLY A 15 7.31 -4.43 -9.71
N LYS A 16 6.10 -4.33 -10.30
CA LYS A 16 5.61 -5.29 -11.30
C LYS A 16 6.50 -5.33 -12.55
N ARG A 17 7.07 -4.19 -12.99
CA ARG A 17 8.03 -4.13 -14.11
C ARG A 17 9.38 -4.77 -13.77
N LEU A 18 9.77 -4.79 -12.50
CA LEU A 18 10.99 -5.44 -12.03
C LEU A 18 10.90 -6.97 -11.95
N GLY A 19 9.75 -7.57 -12.27
CA GLY A 19 9.56 -9.03 -12.26
C GLY A 19 8.68 -9.57 -11.12
N LEU A 20 7.93 -8.71 -10.41
CA LEU A 20 7.02 -9.18 -9.36
C LEU A 20 5.90 -10.07 -9.94
N PRO A 21 5.63 -11.26 -9.38
CA PRO A 21 4.53 -12.12 -9.83
C PRO A 21 3.19 -11.39 -9.82
N SER A 22 2.35 -11.70 -10.81
CA SER A 22 1.05 -11.05 -11.01
C SER A 22 0.13 -11.11 -9.78
N VAL A 23 0.14 -12.24 -9.07
CA VAL A 23 -0.64 -12.49 -7.86
C VAL A 23 -0.19 -11.58 -6.71
N MET A 24 1.13 -11.41 -6.51
CA MET A 24 1.68 -10.50 -5.50
C MET A 24 1.33 -9.05 -5.82
N ALA A 25 1.48 -8.64 -7.09
CA ALA A 25 1.15 -7.28 -7.53
C ALA A 25 -0.33 -6.94 -7.28
N LEU A 26 -1.23 -7.89 -7.55
CA LEU A 26 -2.65 -7.67 -7.28
C LEU A 26 -2.94 -7.61 -5.78
N SER A 27 -2.43 -8.55 -4.99
CA SER A 27 -2.65 -8.56 -3.54
C SER A 27 -2.24 -7.22 -2.92
N LEU A 28 -1.05 -6.74 -3.27
CA LEU A 28 -0.55 -5.43 -2.83
C LEU A 28 -1.41 -4.27 -3.35
N GLY A 29 -1.87 -4.33 -4.60
CA GLY A 29 -2.75 -3.31 -5.18
C GLY A 29 -4.08 -3.18 -4.42
N MET A 30 -4.65 -4.33 -4.03
CA MET A 30 -5.87 -4.37 -3.24
C MET A 30 -5.61 -3.90 -1.80
N MET A 31 -4.48 -4.28 -1.19
CA MET A 31 -4.09 -3.77 0.13
C MET A 31 -4.02 -2.24 0.16
N ILE A 32 -3.38 -1.62 -0.84
CA ILE A 32 -3.26 -0.15 -0.92
C ILE A 32 -4.64 0.50 -1.10
N ARG A 33 -5.51 -0.09 -1.93
CA ARG A 33 -6.89 0.42 -2.13
C ARG A 33 -7.72 0.31 -0.85
N TYR A 34 -7.57 -0.78 -0.09
CA TYR A 34 -8.34 -1.02 1.14
C TYR A 34 -7.82 -0.31 2.38
N LEU A 35 -6.58 0.18 2.38
CA LEU A 35 -6.02 0.90 3.51
C LEU A 35 -6.87 2.11 3.92
N PHE A 36 -7.31 2.91 2.95
CA PHE A 36 -8.18 4.07 3.21
C PHE A 36 -9.57 3.67 3.70
N LEU A 37 -10.12 2.56 3.18
CA LEU A 37 -11.40 2.03 3.65
C LEU A 37 -11.30 1.60 5.13
N PHE A 38 -10.25 0.85 5.47
CA PHE A 38 -10.03 0.37 6.82
C PHE A 38 -9.72 1.50 7.80
N ALA A 39 -9.01 2.54 7.37
CA ALA A 39 -8.83 3.75 8.16
C ALA A 39 -10.18 4.41 8.50
N GLY A 40 -11.10 4.49 7.54
CA GLY A 40 -12.46 4.98 7.78
C GLY A 40 -13.26 4.11 8.75
N MET A 41 -13.18 2.78 8.62
CA MET A 41 -13.83 1.85 9.56
C MET A 41 -13.28 2.00 10.98
N TYR A 42 -11.95 2.10 11.11
CA TYR A 42 -11.30 2.35 12.38
C TYR A 42 -11.76 3.67 12.99
N ALA A 43 -11.82 4.75 12.20
CA ALA A 43 -12.30 6.05 12.67
C ALA A 43 -13.74 5.96 13.20
N GLN A 44 -14.64 5.26 12.51
CA GLN A 44 -16.02 5.05 13.00
C GLN A 44 -16.06 4.31 14.34
N ILE A 45 -15.29 3.23 14.47
CA ILE A 45 -15.20 2.46 15.73
C ILE A 45 -14.62 3.36 16.84
N HIS A 46 -13.60 4.15 16.52
CA HIS A 46 -12.98 5.09 17.44
C HIS A 46 -13.97 6.15 17.92
N TYR A 47 -14.73 6.78 17.02
CA TYR A 47 -15.76 7.76 17.40
C TYR A 47 -16.86 7.14 18.28
N ALA A 48 -17.27 5.90 18.00
CA ALA A 48 -18.22 5.19 18.86
C ALA A 48 -17.67 4.93 20.27
N LEU A 49 -16.37 4.66 20.40
CA LEU A 49 -15.69 4.52 21.70
C LEU A 49 -15.62 5.86 22.44
N VAL A 50 -15.25 6.94 21.73
CA VAL A 50 -15.22 8.30 22.32
C VAL A 50 -16.61 8.73 22.79
N GLY A 51 -17.67 8.45 22.03
CA GLY A 51 -19.05 8.73 22.44
C GLY A 51 -19.51 7.98 23.69
N ARG A 52 -18.91 6.82 23.98
CA ARG A 52 -19.10 6.08 25.24
C ARG A 52 -18.26 6.61 26.40
N ASN A 53 -17.59 7.75 26.22
CA ASN A 53 -16.61 8.33 27.14
C ASN A 53 -15.52 7.31 27.55
N PHE A 54 -15.21 6.37 26.65
CA PHE A 54 -14.15 5.40 26.88
C PHE A 54 -12.81 6.08 26.65
N ASN A 55 -12.08 6.31 27.74
CA ASN A 55 -10.79 6.96 27.68
C ASN A 55 -9.67 5.92 27.85
N PRO A 56 -8.99 5.51 26.76
CA PRO A 56 -8.03 4.42 26.80
C PRO A 56 -6.78 4.75 27.63
N PHE A 57 -6.57 6.00 28.05
CA PHE A 57 -5.42 6.44 28.85
C PHE A 57 -5.75 6.75 30.31
N ASN A 58 -7.03 6.70 30.71
CA ASN A 58 -7.40 7.01 32.09
C ASN A 58 -6.99 5.86 33.04
N LYS A 59 -6.26 6.22 34.10
CA LYS A 59 -5.72 5.30 35.11
C LYS A 59 -6.78 4.81 36.10
N SER A 60 -7.94 5.49 36.18
CA SER A 60 -9.08 5.08 37.02
C SER A 60 -9.81 3.83 36.50
N LEU A 61 -9.67 3.48 35.21
CA LEU A 61 -10.35 2.30 34.67
C LEU A 61 -9.51 1.03 34.88
N PRO A 62 -10.14 -0.08 35.28
CA PRO A 62 -9.44 -1.36 35.44
C PRO A 62 -8.83 -1.80 34.10
N TYR A 63 -7.59 -2.29 34.16
CA TYR A 63 -6.82 -2.70 32.98
C TYR A 63 -7.56 -3.77 32.16
N THR A 64 -8.25 -4.70 32.82
CA THR A 64 -9.05 -5.76 32.20
C THR A 64 -10.17 -5.21 31.33
N TYR A 65 -10.86 -4.16 31.77
CA TYR A 65 -11.93 -3.52 31.01
C TYR A 65 -11.40 -2.79 29.77
N ARG A 66 -10.25 -2.12 29.89
CA ARG A 66 -9.57 -1.46 28.75
C ARG A 66 -9.19 -2.48 27.68
N LEU A 67 -8.57 -3.57 28.09
CA LEU A 67 -8.14 -4.63 27.18
C LEU A 67 -9.33 -5.32 26.51
N LYS A 68 -10.40 -5.60 27.26
CA LYS A 68 -11.64 -6.18 26.73
C LYS A 68 -12.28 -5.27 25.66
N THR A 69 -12.33 -3.97 25.93
CA THR A 69 -12.90 -2.98 24.99
C THR A 69 -12.09 -2.88 23.71
N LEU A 70 -10.76 -2.85 23.81
CA LEU A 70 -9.87 -2.90 22.65
C LEU A 70 -10.02 -4.21 21.88
N GLY A 71 -10.13 -5.34 22.58
CA GLY A 71 -10.38 -6.65 21.97
C GLY A 71 -11.67 -6.67 21.15
N TYR A 72 -12.76 -6.09 21.68
CA TYR A 72 -14.00 -5.94 20.90
C TYR A 72 -13.83 -5.04 19.67
N ALA A 73 -13.16 -3.90 19.81
CA ALA A 73 -12.91 -2.99 18.69
C ALA A 73 -12.09 -3.67 17.58
N MET A 74 -11.04 -4.40 17.96
CA MET A 74 -10.19 -5.15 17.03
C MET A 74 -10.96 -6.31 16.39
N GLY A 75 -11.77 -7.03 17.16
CA GLY A 75 -12.61 -8.13 16.65
C GLY A 75 -13.62 -7.65 15.61
N VAL A 76 -14.30 -6.53 15.87
CA VAL A 76 -15.25 -5.92 14.91
C VAL A 76 -14.53 -5.45 13.65
N LEU A 77 -13.37 -4.80 13.78
CA LEU A 77 -12.59 -4.35 12.63
C LEU A 77 -12.13 -5.53 11.78
N PHE A 78 -11.65 -6.60 12.41
CA PHE A 78 -11.20 -7.82 11.73
C PHE A 78 -12.33 -8.51 10.98
N LEU A 79 -13.49 -8.72 11.63
CA LEU A 79 -14.64 -9.36 11.02
C LEU A 79 -15.12 -8.58 9.79
N ARG A 80 -15.24 -7.25 9.90
CA ARG A 80 -15.63 -6.39 8.78
C ARG A 80 -14.62 -6.41 7.64
N ALA A 81 -13.32 -6.40 7.96
CA ALA A 81 -12.27 -6.49 6.95
C ALA A 81 -12.30 -7.83 6.20
N TYR A 82 -12.57 -8.93 6.91
CA TYR A 82 -12.70 -10.26 6.32
C TYR A 82 -13.93 -10.36 5.40
N GLU A 83 -15.11 -9.95 5.87
CA GLU A 83 -16.33 -9.93 5.06
C GLU A 83 -16.17 -9.07 3.80
N GLN A 84 -15.51 -7.91 3.92
CA GLN A 84 -15.22 -7.05 2.78
C GLN A 84 -14.25 -7.72 1.79
N GLY A 85 -13.25 -8.45 2.29
CA GLY A 85 -12.34 -9.25 1.48
C GLY A 85 -13.08 -10.29 0.65
N GLU A 86 -13.91 -11.11 1.29
CA GLU A 86 -14.71 -12.16 0.65
C GLU A 86 -15.70 -11.60 -0.37
N ARG A 87 -16.41 -10.52 -0.04
CA ARG A 87 -17.32 -9.84 -0.97
C ARG A 87 -16.59 -9.34 -2.20
N THR A 88 -15.40 -8.77 -2.01
CA THR A 88 -14.58 -8.28 -3.12
C THR A 88 -14.10 -9.43 -3.98
N PHE A 89 -13.57 -10.49 -3.36
CA PHE A 89 -13.06 -11.66 -4.06
C PHE A 89 -14.16 -12.31 -4.89
N THR A 90 -15.35 -12.48 -4.31
CA THR A 90 -16.53 -12.99 -5.02
C THR A 90 -16.93 -12.08 -6.19
N ALA A 91 -16.95 -10.75 -5.99
CA ALA A 91 -17.23 -9.81 -7.07
C ALA A 91 -16.17 -9.83 -8.18
N MET A 92 -14.91 -10.10 -7.84
CA MET A 92 -13.85 -10.30 -8.82
C MET A 92 -14.11 -11.57 -9.64
N LEU A 93 -14.43 -12.69 -8.98
CA LEU A 93 -14.76 -13.95 -9.65
C LEU A 93 -15.89 -13.77 -10.67
N CYS A 94 -16.98 -13.08 -10.29
CA CYS A 94 -18.10 -12.78 -11.19
C CYS A 94 -17.70 -11.92 -12.41
N ARG A 95 -16.63 -11.12 -12.32
CA ARG A 95 -16.10 -10.29 -13.41
C ARG A 95 -15.09 -11.04 -14.29
N GLY A 96 -14.93 -12.36 -14.12
CA GLY A 96 -14.01 -13.17 -14.90
C GLY A 96 -12.57 -13.13 -14.40
N TYR A 97 -12.37 -12.87 -13.10
CA TYR A 97 -11.06 -12.93 -12.46
C TYR A 97 -10.48 -14.35 -12.61
N GLY A 98 -9.46 -14.49 -13.47
CA GLY A 98 -8.85 -15.77 -13.88
C GLY A 98 -8.51 -15.84 -15.37
N ASN A 99 -9.31 -15.19 -16.24
CA ASN A 99 -9.23 -15.35 -17.70
C ASN A 99 -8.64 -14.13 -18.44
N HIS A 100 -7.38 -13.73 -18.22
CA HIS A 100 -6.64 -12.68 -18.98
C HIS A 100 -6.64 -11.23 -18.47
N ILE A 101 -7.18 -10.92 -17.28
CA ILE A 101 -7.13 -9.53 -16.76
C ILE A 101 -5.69 -9.08 -16.41
N LEU A 102 -4.77 -10.03 -16.21
CA LEU A 102 -3.38 -9.74 -15.81
C LEU A 102 -2.53 -9.08 -16.92
N ASP A 103 -2.96 -9.19 -18.18
CA ASP A 103 -2.22 -8.72 -19.36
C ASP A 103 -2.62 -7.29 -19.80
N HIS A 104 -3.75 -6.78 -19.31
CA HIS A 104 -4.33 -5.50 -19.75
C HIS A 104 -3.99 -4.29 -18.85
N MET A 105 -2.95 -4.38 -18.02
CA MET A 105 -2.45 -3.20 -17.30
C MET A 105 -1.58 -2.39 -18.25
N GLN A 106 -2.19 -1.38 -18.88
CA GLN A 106 -1.58 -0.47 -19.84
C GLN A 106 -0.12 -0.16 -19.50
N LYS A 107 0.79 -0.54 -20.42
CA LYS A 107 2.17 -0.06 -20.41
C LYS A 107 2.12 1.47 -20.49
N LYS A 108 2.22 2.16 -19.35
CA LYS A 108 2.44 3.62 -19.33
C LYS A 108 3.66 3.88 -20.22
N PRO A 109 3.51 4.59 -21.36
CA PRO A 109 4.65 4.86 -22.23
C PRO A 109 5.68 5.65 -21.42
N LEU A 110 6.95 5.33 -21.61
CA LEU A 110 8.06 6.06 -21.01
C LEU A 110 7.89 7.53 -21.38
N THR A 111 7.66 8.37 -20.37
CA THR A 111 7.54 9.80 -20.56
C THR A 111 8.92 10.34 -20.92
N ARG A 112 9.01 11.33 -21.82
CA ARG A 112 10.28 11.92 -22.30
C ARG A 112 11.25 12.32 -21.17
N ILE A 113 10.70 12.66 -20.00
CA ILE A 113 11.46 12.97 -18.79
C ILE A 113 12.24 11.76 -18.27
N ASP A 114 11.65 10.56 -18.33
CA ASP A 114 12.28 9.30 -17.93
C ASP A 114 13.49 8.99 -18.83
N GLN A 115 13.39 9.29 -20.13
CA GLN A 115 14.50 9.13 -21.07
C GLN A 115 15.63 10.13 -20.83
N ILE A 116 15.29 11.40 -20.54
CA ILE A 116 16.29 12.44 -20.22
C ILE A 116 17.02 12.10 -18.92
N VAL A 117 16.29 11.65 -17.89
CA VAL A 117 16.89 11.22 -16.62
C VAL A 117 17.80 10.00 -16.82
N LEU A 118 17.38 9.01 -17.62
CA LEU A 118 18.19 7.82 -17.89
C LEU A 118 19.46 8.16 -18.69
N CYS A 119 19.39 9.07 -19.66
CA CYS A 119 20.57 9.58 -20.36
C CYS A 119 21.52 10.34 -19.42
N ILE A 120 21.00 11.21 -18.54
CA ILE A 120 21.82 11.96 -17.58
C ILE A 120 22.52 11.01 -16.61
N LEU A 121 21.80 10.04 -16.05
CA LEU A 121 22.34 9.07 -15.09
C LEU A 121 23.35 8.13 -15.75
N GLY A 122 23.10 7.74 -17.01
CA GLY A 122 24.00 6.96 -17.85
C GLY A 122 25.28 7.69 -18.28
N VAL A 123 25.30 9.02 -18.27
CA VAL A 123 26.51 9.85 -18.53
C VAL A 123 27.26 10.17 -17.23
N ILE A 124 26.55 10.40 -16.14
CA ILE A 124 27.16 10.76 -14.84
C ILE A 124 27.87 9.57 -14.20
N MET A 125 27.29 8.36 -14.27
CA MET A 125 27.91 7.15 -13.72
C MET A 125 29.31 6.86 -14.30
N PRO A 126 29.50 6.79 -15.64
CA PRO A 126 30.82 6.55 -16.22
C PRO A 126 31.79 7.72 -15.98
N ALA A 127 31.31 8.96 -16.00
CA ALA A 127 32.13 10.14 -15.71
C ALA A 127 32.67 10.13 -14.27
N MET A 128 31.84 9.75 -13.29
CA MET A 128 32.30 9.58 -11.91
C MET A 128 33.29 8.42 -11.77
N THR A 129 33.05 7.28 -12.41
CA THR A 129 34.02 6.16 -12.36
C THR A 129 35.35 6.51 -13.01
N ALA A 130 35.36 7.29 -14.10
CA ALA A 130 36.56 7.76 -14.76
C ALA A 130 37.34 8.78 -13.91
N ALA A 131 36.64 9.69 -13.22
CA ALA A 131 37.25 10.67 -12.31
C ALA A 131 37.89 10.00 -11.08
N ILE A 132 37.28 8.95 -10.54
CA ILE A 132 37.83 8.17 -9.42
C ILE A 132 39.08 7.40 -9.85
N PHE A 133 39.07 6.79 -11.04
CA PHE A 133 40.24 6.09 -11.59
C PHE A 133 41.43 7.03 -11.85
N PHE A 134 41.16 8.27 -12.29
CA PHE A 134 42.19 9.29 -12.52
C PHE A 134 42.75 9.90 -11.22
N LEU A 135 42.06 9.77 -10.09
CA LEU A 135 42.53 10.25 -8.78
C LEU A 135 43.36 9.20 -8.02
N GLN A 136 43.32 7.93 -8.46
CA GLN A 136 44.04 6.80 -7.83
C GLN A 136 45.28 6.31 -8.61
N GLY A 137 45.56 6.86 -9.80
CA GLY A 137 46.77 6.59 -10.60
C GLY A 137 47.68 7.80 -10.67
#